data_AF-A0A9D6WCF9-F1
#
_entry.id   AF-A0A9D6WCF9-F1
#
_cell.length_a   1.000
_cell.length_b   1.000
_cell.length_c   1.000
_cell.angle_alpha   90.00
_cell.angle_beta   90.00
_cell.angle_gamma   90.00
#
_symmetry.space_group_name_H-M   'P 1'
#
loop_
_entity.id
_entity.type
_entity.pdbx_description
1 polymer ?
#
loop_
_entity_poly.entity_id
_entity_poly.type
_entity_poly.pdbx_seq_one_letter_code
_entity_poly.pdbx_strand_id
1 'polypeptide(L)'
;MTLPCRKASVRSSAAQWNVDALVRAGSGDLLPCFFSVLPTGCTFQTVSSEEGEKLLDSVRTALGPTASVPQVVKGGACGGEDEDGEFPFVGAMLSVTWDFPREARDSFVVKVKELLGACEASA
;
A
#
# COMPACT_ATOMS: atom_id res chain seq x y z
N MET A 1 9.77 -8.33 -8.64
CA MET A 1 10.28 -6.98 -8.29
C MET A 1 9.96 -6.77 -6.82
N THR A 2 10.92 -6.30 -6.03
CA THR A 2 10.73 -6.01 -4.60
C THR A 2 10.91 -4.52 -4.35
N LEU A 3 10.06 -3.94 -3.52
CA LEU A 3 10.18 -2.58 -3.03
C LEU A 3 11.15 -2.58 -1.84
N PRO A 4 12.12 -1.65 -1.77
CA PRO A 4 13.03 -1.54 -0.64
C PRO A 4 12.28 -1.02 0.59
N CYS A 5 11.56 -1.90 1.27
CA CYS A 5 10.77 -1.60 2.45
C CYS A 5 11.67 -1.36 3.67
N ARG A 6 11.46 -0.22 4.34
CA ARG A 6 12.15 0.15 5.59
C ARG A 6 11.40 -0.30 6.83
N LYS A 7 10.08 -0.16 6.83
CA LYS A 7 9.22 -0.50 7.97
C LYS A 7 7.85 -0.83 7.42
N ALA A 8 7.21 -1.85 7.98
CA ALA A 8 5.81 -2.15 7.71
C ALA A 8 5.08 -2.49 9.00
N SER A 9 3.81 -2.09 9.07
CA SER A 9 2.87 -2.44 10.12
C SER A 9 1.69 -3.16 9.46
N VAL A 10 1.42 -4.38 9.89
CA VAL A 10 0.36 -5.23 9.33
C VAL A 10 -0.78 -5.32 10.33
N ARG A 11 -2.00 -5.04 9.88
CA ARG A 11 -3.24 -5.23 10.64
C ARG A 11 -4.13 -6.22 9.89
N SER A 12 -4.53 -7.31 10.51
CA SER A 12 -5.29 -8.37 9.83
C SER A 12 -6.50 -8.83 10.65
N SER A 13 -7.61 -9.03 9.95
CA SER A 13 -8.82 -9.67 10.46
C SER A 13 -9.43 -10.61 9.40
N ALA A 14 -10.53 -11.27 9.78
CA ALA A 14 -11.30 -12.08 8.83
C ALA A 14 -11.84 -11.24 7.65
N ALA A 15 -12.17 -9.97 7.90
CA ALA A 15 -12.78 -9.08 6.90
C ALA A 15 -11.74 -8.38 6.01
N GLN A 16 -10.55 -8.04 6.54
CA GLN A 16 -9.56 -7.28 5.79
C GLN A 16 -8.13 -7.60 6.19
N TRP A 17 -7.20 -7.37 5.27
CA TRP A 17 -5.77 -7.39 5.54
C TRP A 17 -5.18 -6.06 5.08
N ASN A 18 -4.62 -5.30 6.02
CA ASN A 18 -4.04 -4.00 5.77
C ASN A 18 -2.53 -4.03 6.05
N VAL A 19 -1.77 -3.26 5.27
CA VAL A 19 -0.37 -2.98 5.57
C VAL A 19 -0.06 -1.52 5.29
N ASP A 20 0.51 -0.86 6.29
CA ASP A 20 1.15 0.45 6.19
C ASP A 20 2.65 0.21 6.02
N ALA A 21 3.28 0.75 4.99
CA ALA A 21 4.70 0.57 4.73
C ALA A 21 5.40 1.90 4.42
N LEU A 22 6.66 2.02 4.86
CA LEU A 22 7.60 3.01 4.36
C LEU A 22 8.55 2.34 3.39
N VAL A 23 8.54 2.80 2.14
CA VAL A 23 9.41 2.27 1.08
C VAL A 23 10.41 3.33 0.63
N ARG A 24 11.64 2.92 0.32
CA ARG A 24 12.66 3.83 -0.19
C ARG A 24 12.41 4.11 -1.68
N ALA A 25 12.30 5.39 -2.03
CA ALA A 25 12.21 5.83 -3.42
C ALA A 25 13.59 5.82 -4.09
N GLY A 26 13.61 6.01 -5.41
CA GLY A 26 14.84 6.10 -6.19
C GLY A 26 15.73 7.28 -5.79
N SER A 27 15.14 8.37 -5.27
CA SER A 27 15.83 9.52 -4.69
C SER A 27 16.57 9.21 -3.37
N GLY A 28 16.20 8.12 -2.70
CA GLY A 28 16.62 7.81 -1.34
C GLY A 28 15.62 8.24 -0.27
N ASP A 29 14.60 9.04 -0.61
CA ASP A 29 13.53 9.44 0.30
C ASP A 29 12.65 8.26 0.72
N LEU A 30 11.96 8.39 1.85
CA LEU A 30 11.01 7.39 2.33
C LEU A 30 9.58 7.82 2.01
N LEU A 31 8.89 6.99 1.23
CA LEU A 31 7.50 7.21 0.85
C LEU A 31 6.59 6.31 1.67
N PRO A 32 5.56 6.86 2.32
CA PRO A 32 4.50 6.05 2.87
C PRO A 32 3.64 5.48 1.76
N CYS A 33 3.29 4.21 1.90
CA CYS A 33 2.28 3.55 1.10
C CYS A 33 1.44 2.61 1.94
N PHE A 34 0.23 2.37 1.48
CA PHE A 34 -0.79 1.62 2.20
C PHE A 34 -1.49 0.66 1.25
N PHE A 35 -1.71 -0.57 1.70
CA PHE A 35 -2.60 -1.52 1.04
C PHE A 35 -3.74 -1.88 1.99
N SER A 36 -4.98 -1.84 1.50
CA SER A 36 -6.14 -2.40 2.17
C SER A 36 -6.75 -3.47 1.28
N VAL A 37 -6.57 -4.73 1.67
CA VAL A 37 -7.04 -5.91 0.94
C VAL A 37 -8.34 -6.41 1.58
N LEU A 38 -9.43 -6.16 0.88
CA LEU A 38 -10.78 -6.63 1.18
C LEU A 38 -11.01 -8.00 0.51
N PRO A 39 -12.14 -8.67 0.78
CA PRO A 39 -12.40 -9.98 0.21
C PRO A 39 -12.43 -9.98 -1.33
N THR A 40 -12.91 -8.90 -1.96
CA THR A 40 -13.13 -8.83 -3.42
C THR A 40 -12.27 -7.77 -4.11
N GLY A 41 -11.30 -7.17 -3.42
CA GLY A 41 -10.48 -6.14 -4.01
C GLY A 41 -9.42 -5.60 -3.07
N CYS A 42 -8.56 -4.75 -3.62
CA CYS A 42 -7.52 -4.07 -2.88
C CYS A 42 -7.51 -2.59 -3.22
N THR A 43 -7.37 -1.73 -2.23
CA THR A 43 -7.04 -0.31 -2.39
C THR A 43 -5.56 -0.12 -2.09
N PHE A 44 -4.84 0.59 -2.94
CA PHE A 44 -3.49 1.07 -2.67
C PHE A 44 -3.47 2.58 -2.60
N GLN A 45 -2.73 3.11 -1.64
CA GLN A 45 -2.51 4.54 -1.48
C GLN A 45 -1.02 4.87 -1.30
N THR A 46 -0.60 6.02 -1.83
CA THR A 46 0.72 6.61 -1.55
C THR A 46 0.65 8.13 -1.72
N VAL A 47 1.74 8.84 -1.44
CA VAL A 47 1.80 10.30 -1.56
C VAL A 47 1.52 10.77 -3.00
N SER A 48 0.78 11.87 -3.14
CA SER A 48 0.56 12.51 -4.44
C SER A 48 1.77 13.36 -4.83
N SER A 49 2.79 12.70 -5.37
CA SER A 49 4.02 13.30 -5.89
C SER A 49 4.54 12.49 -7.07
N GLU A 50 5.50 13.04 -7.81
CA GLU A 50 6.15 12.33 -8.93
C GLU A 50 6.74 10.98 -8.48
N GLU A 51 7.32 10.91 -7.29
CA GLU A 51 7.86 9.65 -6.77
C GLU A 51 6.75 8.66 -6.35
N GLY A 52 5.62 9.17 -5.86
CA GLY A 52 4.43 8.36 -5.61
C GLY A 52 3.83 7.77 -6.89
N GLU A 53 3.84 8.52 -7.99
CA GLU A 53 3.42 8.02 -9.30
C GLU A 53 4.36 6.91 -9.82
N LYS A 54 5.68 7.08 -9.67
CA LYS A 54 6.67 6.04 -10.01
C LYS A 54 6.51 4.79 -9.14
N LEU A 55 6.23 4.97 -7.85
CA LEU A 55 5.94 3.87 -6.94
C LEU A 55 4.67 3.14 -7.39
N LEU A 56 3.61 3.88 -7.70
CA LEU A 56 2.36 3.31 -8.20
C LEU A 56 2.56 2.51 -9.49
N ASP A 57 3.36 3.02 -10.44
CA ASP A 57 3.69 2.30 -11.67
C ASP A 57 4.44 0.98 -11.39
N SER A 58 5.39 1.01 -10.44
CA SER A 58 6.12 -0.18 -9.99
C SER A 58 5.19 -1.22 -9.37
N VAL A 59 4.24 -0.77 -8.54
CA VAL A 59 3.22 -1.64 -7.91
C VAL A 59 2.30 -2.24 -8.98
N ARG A 60 1.86 -1.46 -9.97
CA ARG A 60 1.03 -1.93 -11.09
C ARG A 60 1.75 -2.95 -11.96
N THR A 61 3.04 -2.73 -12.23
CA THR A 61 3.87 -3.70 -12.95
C THR A 61 3.95 -5.04 -12.21
N ALA A 62 4.00 -5.01 -10.88
CA ALA A 62 4.10 -6.23 -10.06
C ALA A 62 2.75 -6.94 -9.84
N LEU A 63 1.68 -6.19 -9.55
CA LEU A 63 0.39 -6.74 -9.15
C LEU A 63 -0.58 -6.94 -10.32
N GLY A 64 -0.32 -6.29 -11.45
CA GLY A 64 -1.16 -6.32 -12.64
C GLY A 64 -2.03 -5.08 -12.81
N PRO A 65 -2.92 -5.06 -13.83
CA PRO A 65 -3.73 -3.89 -14.15
C PRO A 65 -4.70 -3.54 -13.02
N THR A 66 -4.84 -2.24 -12.78
CA THR A 66 -5.80 -1.69 -11.83
C THR A 66 -7.21 -1.65 -12.43
N ALA A 67 -8.22 -1.80 -11.58
CA ALA A 67 -9.62 -1.63 -11.96
C ALA A 67 -10.03 -0.15 -12.07
N SER A 68 -9.31 0.73 -11.37
CA SER A 68 -9.51 2.19 -11.44
C SER A 68 -8.28 2.91 -11.99
N VAL A 69 -8.52 4.11 -12.52
CA VAL A 69 -7.47 5.08 -12.80
C VAL A 69 -6.99 5.74 -11.49
N PRO A 70 -5.73 6.18 -11.40
CA PRO A 70 -5.24 6.87 -10.20
C PRO A 70 -6.07 8.12 -9.90
N GLN A 71 -6.49 8.26 -8.65
CA GLN A 71 -7.24 9.41 -8.16
C GLN A 71 -6.49 10.10 -7.04
N VAL A 72 -6.45 11.42 -7.07
CA VAL A 72 -5.96 12.22 -5.95
C VAL A 72 -7.07 12.29 -4.90
N VAL A 73 -6.84 11.67 -3.75
CA VAL A 73 -7.73 11.70 -2.60
C VAL A 73 -7.11 12.53 -1.48
N LYS A 74 -7.95 13.16 -0.65
CA LYS A 74 -7.46 13.79 0.56
C LYS A 74 -6.95 12.68 1.49
N GLY A 75 -5.66 12.71 1.83
CA GLY A 75 -5.12 11.87 2.87
C GLY A 75 -5.76 12.26 4.19
N GLY A 76 -6.75 11.49 4.57
CA GLY A 76 -7.32 11.46 5.91
C GLY A 76 -7.22 10.03 6.38
N ALA A 77 -6.75 9.84 7.61
CA ALA A 77 -6.70 8.57 8.31
C ALA A 77 -7.98 7.78 8.04
N CYS A 78 -7.90 6.78 7.16
CA CYS A 78 -9.07 5.98 6.82
C CYS A 78 -9.19 4.87 7.86
N GLY A 79 -9.76 5.22 9.02
CA GLY A 79 -10.50 4.32 9.88
C GLY A 79 -9.80 3.88 11.16
N GLY A 80 -10.18 4.52 12.27
CA GLY A 80 -10.07 3.95 13.61
C GLY A 80 -9.47 4.93 14.60
N GLU A 81 -10.31 5.46 15.48
CA GLU A 81 -9.88 6.12 16.71
C GLU A 81 -9.10 5.13 17.56
N ASP A 82 -7.78 5.00 17.37
CA ASP A 82 -6.85 4.47 18.39
C ASP A 82 -5.42 4.88 18.02
N GLU A 83 -4.85 5.69 18.91
CA GLU A 83 -3.45 6.06 18.97
C GLU A 83 -2.57 4.81 19.11
N ASP A 84 -1.82 4.44 18.08
CA ASP A 84 -0.36 4.17 18.13
C ASP A 84 0.11 3.52 16.80
N GLY A 85 0.99 4.21 16.07
CA GLY A 85 1.81 3.61 15.01
C GLY A 85 1.40 3.88 13.56
N GLU A 86 0.42 4.74 13.31
CA GLU A 86 0.08 5.20 11.96
C GLU A 86 1.08 6.27 11.52
N PHE A 87 1.73 6.14 10.35
CA PHE A 87 2.60 7.19 9.83
C PHE A 87 1.71 8.42 9.55
N PRO A 88 1.82 9.52 10.31
CA PRO A 88 0.89 10.62 10.16
C PRO A 88 1.22 11.36 8.86
N PHE A 89 0.51 11.03 7.78
CA PHE A 89 0.58 11.79 6.55
C PHE A 89 -0.69 12.63 6.36
N VAL A 90 -0.53 13.94 6.53
CA VAL A 90 -1.58 14.93 6.26
C VAL A 90 -1.25 15.55 4.91
N GLY A 91 -1.82 15.03 3.83
CA GLY A 91 -1.56 15.52 2.47
C GLY A 91 -2.38 14.81 1.40
N ALA A 92 -2.27 15.23 0.15
CA ALA A 92 -2.93 14.56 -0.97
C ALA A 92 -2.27 13.18 -1.22
N MET A 93 -3.08 12.16 -1.43
CA MET A 93 -2.64 10.79 -1.75
C MET A 93 -3.13 10.36 -3.12
N LEU A 94 -2.35 9.56 -3.83
CA LEU A 94 -2.81 8.81 -5.00
C LEU A 94 -3.45 7.52 -4.52
N SER A 95 -4.64 7.23 -5.04
CA SER A 95 -5.40 6.03 -4.73
C SER A 95 -5.72 5.27 -6.01
N VAL A 96 -5.54 3.95 -5.99
CA VAL A 96 -5.99 3.02 -7.03
C VAL A 96 -6.59 1.77 -6.41
N THR A 97 -7.36 1.04 -7.20
CA THR A 97 -7.98 -0.22 -6.80
C THR A 97 -7.67 -1.36 -7.76
N TRP A 98 -7.64 -2.58 -7.22
CA TRP A 98 -7.74 -3.84 -7.95
C TRP A 98 -9.03 -4.53 -7.55
N ASP A 99 -9.72 -5.11 -8.51
CA ASP A 99 -10.84 -6.01 -8.28
C ASP A 99 -10.40 -7.46 -8.56
N PHE A 100 -10.82 -8.39 -7.71
CA PHE A 100 -10.54 -9.81 -7.89
C PHE A 100 -11.62 -10.66 -7.22
N PRO A 101 -11.86 -11.91 -7.68
CA PRO A 101 -12.80 -12.81 -7.03
C PRO A 101 -12.33 -13.15 -5.61
N ARG A 102 -13.28 -13.48 -4.73
CA ARG A 102 -12.99 -13.72 -3.30
C ARG A 102 -11.93 -14.78 -3.05
N GLU A 103 -11.92 -15.84 -3.87
CA GLU A 103 -10.93 -16.91 -3.80
C GLU A 103 -9.49 -16.48 -4.11
N ALA A 104 -9.30 -15.36 -4.81
CA ALA A 104 -7.99 -14.85 -5.16
C ALA A 104 -7.37 -13.95 -4.08
N ARG A 105 -8.10 -13.63 -3.01
CA ARG A 105 -7.65 -12.75 -1.92
C ARG A 105 -6.31 -13.17 -1.35
N ASP A 106 -6.19 -14.43 -0.91
CA ASP A 106 -4.96 -14.91 -0.27
C ASP A 106 -3.76 -14.89 -1.22
N SER A 107 -3.97 -15.28 -2.48
CA SER A 107 -2.96 -15.17 -3.53
C SER A 107 -2.55 -13.71 -3.79
N PHE A 108 -3.47 -12.76 -3.71
CA PHE A 108 -3.16 -11.33 -3.82
C PHE A 108 -2.35 -10.83 -2.62
N VAL A 109 -2.71 -11.24 -1.40
CA VAL A 109 -1.95 -10.91 -0.18
C VAL A 109 -0.52 -11.45 -0.28
N VAL A 110 -0.31 -12.66 -0.81
CA VAL A 110 1.04 -13.21 -1.03
C VAL A 110 1.84 -12.32 -1.98
N LYS A 111 1.26 -11.89 -3.11
CA LYS A 111 1.94 -10.96 -4.04
C LYS A 111 2.32 -9.64 -3.37
N VAL A 112 1.46 -9.07 -2.52
CA VAL A 112 1.77 -7.83 -1.80
C VAL A 112 2.93 -8.06 -0.80
N LYS A 113 2.94 -9.19 -0.09
CA LYS A 113 4.05 -9.55 0.80
C LYS A 113 5.36 -9.76 0.05
N GLU A 114 5.33 -10.45 -1.08
CA GLU A 114 6.50 -10.64 -1.95
C GLU A 114 6.99 -9.30 -2.51
N LEU A 115 6.07 -8.40 -2.87
CA LEU A 115 6.39 -7.07 -3.36
C LEU A 115 7.08 -6.22 -2.28
N LEU A 116 6.57 -6.20 -1.05
CA LEU A 116 7.21 -5.46 0.05
C LEU A 116 8.51 -6.11 0.53
N GLY A 117 8.67 -7.42 0.32
CA GLY A 117 9.84 -8.18 0.73
C GLY A 117 10.04 -8.21 2.25
N ALA A 118 11.24 -8.60 2.68
CA ALA A 118 11.65 -8.44 4.07
C ALA A 118 11.96 -6.96 4.32
N CYS A 119 11.08 -6.26 5.04
CA CYS A 119 11.37 -4.91 5.51
C CYS A 119 12.58 -4.95 6.44
N GLU A 120 13.44 -3.93 6.39
CA GLU A 120 14.53 -3.79 7.35
C GLU A 120 13.94 -3.83 8.77
N ALA A 121 14.29 -4.84 9.56
CA ALA A 121 13.75 -4.99 10.91
C ALA A 121 14.02 -3.69 11.67
N SER A 122 12.96 -3.10 12.23
CA SER A 122 13.10 -1.97 13.14
C SER A 122 13.91 -2.45 14.34
N ALA A 123 15.19 -2.07 14.39
CA ALA A 123 16.04 -2.24 15.55
C ALA A 123 15.58 -1.30 16.67
#